data_AF-A0A847XHG5-F1
#
_entry.id   AF-A0A847XHG5-F1
#
_cell.length_a   1.000
_cell.length_b   1.000
_cell.length_c   1.000
_cell.angle_alpha   90.00
_cell.angle_beta   90.00
_cell.angle_gamma   90.00
#
_symmetry.space_group_name_H-M   'P 1'
#
loop_
_entity.id
_entity.type
_entity.pdbx_description
1 polymer ?
#
loop_
_entity_poly.entity_id
_entity_poly.type
_entity_poly.pdbx_seq_one_letter_code
_entity_poly.pdbx_strand_id
1 'polypeptide(L)'
;MGLLDKEYAIGNIQIGRLYNQNENNNYSPYLGALGGSLHDSGLKTSAFGNSDTDEEIIRTSALIIMDSKGLIDYGNLDNILIEDIGYPYGFKTDYDKILEEIDNIKSKASVILIDTGDLSRLNSYSNFLSQDIFDYKRNLILKDIDQFIGNLVRTLDKEKSLLMILSPNSGEERIDDNKLSPIILWGKDIKKGITTSSTTNREGIVSNLDIAPTVTSFFNISSENMSGNPIKSIEKNEALNYIKSISRRINTTSKVRSKTLLIYGIISIIIMMMTVLAFLLNIKIDNRIGKLFRILLLLLYGIPIILTLGSIFTIDSVSKFFISLIIALGIYISLLKKHNDNRIMLFISFIFFFIIIFDLLLNGAIARFSVLSHDPIIGARYFGIGNEM
;
A
#
# COMPACT_ATOMS: atom_id res chain seq x y z
N MET A 1 -20.49 13.10 9.31
CA MET A 1 -20.09 13.22 10.72
C MET A 1 -20.48 14.60 11.20
N GLY A 2 -21.16 14.72 12.34
CA GLY A 2 -21.58 16.00 12.92
C GLY A 2 -21.58 15.94 14.46
N LEU A 3 -21.69 17.11 15.11
CA LEU A 3 -21.68 17.19 16.57
C LEU A 3 -22.99 16.65 17.17
N LEU A 4 -22.89 15.93 18.29
CA LEU A 4 -24.02 15.44 19.08
C LEU A 4 -24.05 16.13 20.44
N ASP A 5 -25.26 16.33 20.96
CA ASP A 5 -25.49 16.97 22.25
C ASP A 5 -25.99 15.86 23.20
N LYS A 6 -25.08 15.33 24.04
CA LYS A 6 -25.20 14.30 25.11
C LYS A 6 -24.22 13.13 24.92
N GLU A 7 -23.33 12.97 25.90
CA GLU A 7 -22.38 11.85 26.10
C GLU A 7 -21.32 11.61 25.02
N TYR A 8 -21.65 11.80 23.74
CA TYR A 8 -20.75 11.70 22.59
C TYR A 8 -20.68 13.04 21.88
N ALA A 9 -19.48 13.49 21.52
CA ALA A 9 -19.29 14.73 20.80
C ALA A 9 -19.58 14.59 19.31
N ILE A 10 -19.32 13.45 18.69
CA ILE A 10 -19.42 13.28 17.23
C ILE A 10 -20.22 12.03 16.87
N GLY A 11 -21.11 12.17 15.89
CA GLY A 11 -21.91 11.08 15.33
C GLY A 11 -21.90 11.01 13.80
N ASN A 12 -21.84 9.80 13.25
CA ASN A 12 -22.05 9.54 11.84
C ASN A 12 -23.55 9.34 11.54
N ILE A 13 -24.23 10.42 11.19
CA ILE A 13 -25.66 10.41 10.80
C ILE A 13 -25.98 9.53 9.58
N GLN A 14 -24.97 9.12 8.79
CA GLN A 14 -25.13 8.23 7.63
C GLN A 14 -24.71 6.78 7.91
N ILE A 15 -24.63 6.36 9.18
CA ILE A 15 -24.20 4.99 9.53
C ILE A 15 -25.06 3.90 8.85
N GLY A 16 -26.37 4.12 8.72
CA GLY A 16 -27.25 3.19 8.00
C GLY A 16 -26.89 3.01 6.52
N ARG A 17 -26.37 4.06 5.87
CA ARG A 17 -25.86 3.97 4.49
C ARG A 17 -24.61 3.09 4.43
N LEU A 18 -23.72 3.20 5.41
CA LEU A 18 -22.52 2.35 5.49
C LEU A 18 -22.90 0.88 5.68
N TYR A 19 -23.88 0.58 6.52
CA TYR A 19 -24.40 -0.79 6.68
C TYR A 19 -24.94 -1.36 5.35
N ASN A 20 -25.80 -0.61 4.65
CA ASN A 20 -26.34 -1.04 3.35
C ASN A 20 -25.24 -1.26 2.28
N GLN A 21 -24.20 -0.42 2.28
CA GLN A 21 -23.05 -0.61 1.39
C GLN A 21 -22.23 -1.84 1.77
N ASN A 22 -22.15 -2.16 3.05
CA ASN A 22 -21.40 -3.29 3.57
C ASN A 22 -22.07 -4.65 3.31
N GLU A 23 -23.40 -4.71 3.24
CA GLU A 23 -24.12 -5.95 2.89
C GLU A 23 -23.74 -6.49 1.51
N ASN A 24 -23.44 -5.59 0.56
CA ASN A 24 -23.03 -5.95 -0.80
C ASN A 24 -21.51 -6.09 -0.94
N ASN A 25 -20.76 -6.02 0.16
CA ASN A 25 -19.30 -6.08 0.13
C ASN A 25 -18.78 -7.51 0.27
N ASN A 26 -18.02 -7.98 -0.73
CA ASN A 26 -17.38 -9.30 -0.74
C ASN A 26 -16.43 -9.55 0.43
N TYR A 27 -15.89 -8.49 1.04
CA TYR A 27 -15.00 -8.60 2.20
C TYR A 27 -15.77 -8.63 3.54
N SER A 28 -17.05 -8.24 3.52
CA SER A 28 -17.96 -8.15 4.69
C SER A 28 -17.27 -7.67 5.99
N PRO A 29 -16.53 -6.53 5.98
CA PRO A 29 -15.83 -6.05 7.16
C PRO A 29 -16.81 -5.69 8.29
N TYR A 30 -16.37 -5.86 9.54
CA TYR A 30 -17.15 -5.39 10.68
C TYR A 30 -16.99 -3.86 10.85
N LEU A 31 -18.10 -3.12 10.71
CA LEU A 31 -18.08 -1.66 10.83
C LEU A 31 -17.83 -1.23 12.28
N GLY A 32 -16.89 -0.31 12.47
CA GLY A 32 -16.57 0.25 13.77
C GLY A 32 -15.90 -0.73 14.74
N ALA A 33 -15.21 -1.76 14.23
CA ALA A 33 -14.53 -2.77 15.05
C ALA A 33 -13.57 -2.17 16.08
N LEU A 34 -12.78 -1.17 15.67
CA LEU A 34 -11.80 -0.51 16.53
C LEU A 34 -12.49 0.31 17.64
N GLY A 35 -13.37 1.24 17.26
CA GLY A 35 -14.11 2.06 18.23
C GLY A 35 -14.94 1.21 19.18
N GLY A 36 -15.58 0.15 18.67
CA GLY A 36 -16.34 -0.81 19.47
C GLY A 36 -15.47 -1.50 20.53
N SER A 37 -14.35 -2.11 20.12
CA SER A 37 -13.43 -2.79 21.06
C SER A 37 -12.88 -1.84 22.15
N LEU A 38 -12.58 -0.59 21.78
CA LEU A 38 -12.17 0.45 22.73
C LEU A 38 -13.29 0.78 23.72
N HIS A 39 -14.50 1.07 23.23
CA HIS A 39 -15.64 1.43 24.06
C HIS A 39 -16.08 0.27 24.98
N ASP A 40 -16.08 -0.97 24.48
CA ASP A 40 -16.41 -2.17 25.26
C ASP A 40 -15.41 -2.40 26.42
N SER A 41 -14.17 -1.93 26.25
CA SER A 41 -13.13 -1.96 27.28
C SER A 41 -13.15 -0.72 28.20
N GLY A 42 -14.15 0.16 28.06
CA GLY A 42 -14.28 1.40 28.83
C GLY A 42 -13.32 2.52 28.40
N LEU A 43 -12.59 2.33 27.30
CA LEU A 43 -11.70 3.34 26.72
C LEU A 43 -12.50 4.33 25.87
N LYS A 44 -11.92 5.52 25.69
CA LYS A 44 -12.61 6.65 25.05
C LYS A 44 -11.87 7.13 23.81
N THR A 45 -12.61 7.59 22.81
CA THR A 45 -12.07 8.03 21.52
C THR A 45 -12.29 9.52 21.29
N SER A 46 -11.36 10.16 20.56
CA SER A 46 -11.48 11.57 20.17
C SER A 46 -10.99 11.81 18.75
N ALA A 47 -11.71 12.62 17.97
CA ALA A 47 -11.32 13.00 16.61
C ALA A 47 -11.20 14.51 16.44
N PHE A 48 -10.09 14.99 15.88
CA PHE A 48 -9.89 16.38 15.52
C PHE A 48 -9.51 16.49 14.05
N GLY A 49 -9.84 17.60 13.42
CA GLY A 49 -9.43 17.84 12.04
C GLY A 49 -10.50 17.50 11.01
N ASN A 50 -10.35 18.05 9.81
CA ASN A 50 -11.17 17.72 8.66
C ASN A 50 -10.43 18.06 7.35
N SER A 51 -10.96 17.55 6.25
CA SER A 51 -10.54 17.92 4.90
C SER A 51 -11.59 18.79 4.19
N ASP A 52 -12.46 19.50 4.94
CA ASP A 52 -13.56 20.31 4.39
C ASP A 52 -13.00 21.39 3.44
N THR A 53 -13.78 21.71 2.40
CA THR A 53 -13.57 22.84 1.46
C THR A 53 -14.74 23.82 1.56
N ASP A 54 -14.74 24.89 0.76
CA ASP A 54 -15.91 25.75 0.57
C ASP A 54 -17.10 25.03 -0.10
N GLU A 55 -16.82 23.98 -0.87
CA GLU A 55 -17.81 23.23 -1.63
C GLU A 55 -18.28 21.94 -0.95
N GLU A 56 -17.39 21.22 -0.25
CA GLU A 56 -17.64 19.88 0.26
C GLU A 56 -17.25 19.69 1.73
N ILE A 57 -18.06 18.95 2.46
CA ILE A 57 -17.78 18.52 3.85
C ILE A 57 -17.13 17.13 3.80
N ILE A 58 -15.82 17.06 4.11
CA ILE A 58 -14.99 15.87 3.99
C ILE A 58 -14.40 15.52 5.37
N ARG A 59 -15.16 14.69 6.11
CA ARG A 59 -14.87 14.27 7.50
C ARG A 59 -14.72 12.76 7.63
N THR A 60 -14.09 12.12 6.64
CA THR A 60 -14.02 10.65 6.51
C THR A 60 -12.99 10.01 7.44
N SER A 61 -11.98 10.75 7.87
CA SER A 61 -10.96 10.28 8.82
C SER A 61 -11.57 9.75 10.11
N ALA A 62 -12.57 10.45 10.66
CA ALA A 62 -13.27 10.05 11.88
C ALA A 62 -13.91 8.64 11.81
N LEU A 63 -14.13 8.08 10.61
CA LEU A 63 -14.61 6.70 10.44
C LEU A 63 -13.63 5.65 11.01
N ILE A 64 -12.35 5.99 11.17
CA ILE A 64 -11.32 5.05 11.66
C ILE A 64 -11.58 4.65 13.12
N ILE A 65 -12.04 5.58 13.95
CA ILE A 65 -12.14 5.39 15.41
C ILE A 65 -13.59 5.38 15.93
N MET A 66 -14.58 5.62 15.06
CA MET A 66 -15.98 5.48 15.46
C MET A 66 -16.32 4.02 15.82
N ASP A 67 -17.27 3.84 16.73
CA ASP A 67 -17.82 2.53 17.01
C ASP A 67 -18.85 2.07 15.96
N SER A 68 -19.43 0.88 16.16
CA SER A 68 -20.44 0.31 15.26
C SER A 68 -21.72 1.16 15.17
N LYS A 69 -22.01 2.00 16.17
CA LYS A 69 -23.13 2.95 16.15
C LYS A 69 -22.76 4.27 15.46
N GLY A 70 -21.50 4.42 15.05
CA GLY A 70 -20.97 5.62 14.42
C GLY A 70 -20.68 6.74 15.41
N LEU A 71 -20.40 6.44 16.67
CA LEU A 71 -20.21 7.42 17.75
C LEU A 71 -18.74 7.56 18.14
N ILE A 72 -18.35 8.77 18.57
CA ILE A 72 -17.03 9.12 19.12
C ILE A 72 -17.25 10.04 20.34
N ASP A 73 -16.56 9.76 21.45
CA ASP A 73 -16.83 10.43 22.74
C ASP A 73 -16.50 11.92 22.73
N TYR A 74 -15.34 12.28 22.17
CA TYR A 74 -14.84 13.66 22.20
C TYR A 74 -14.33 14.12 20.84
N GLY A 75 -14.01 15.40 20.76
CA GLY A 75 -13.29 15.97 19.63
C GLY A 75 -14.07 17.07 18.93
N ASN A 76 -13.44 17.59 17.88
CA ASN A 76 -13.96 18.71 17.13
C ASN A 76 -13.59 18.57 15.65
N LEU A 77 -14.61 18.37 14.83
CA LEU A 77 -14.47 18.31 13.37
C LEU A 77 -14.95 19.59 12.69
N ASP A 78 -15.43 20.55 13.48
CA ASP A 78 -16.00 21.80 13.01
C ASP A 78 -15.24 22.98 13.60
N ASN A 79 -15.34 24.18 13.00
CA ASN A 79 -14.67 25.37 13.55
C ASN A 79 -13.17 25.15 13.88
N ILE A 80 -12.47 24.37 13.06
CA ILE A 80 -11.04 24.01 13.19
C ILE A 80 -10.22 24.48 11.99
N LEU A 81 -10.81 25.36 11.19
CA LEU A 81 -10.19 25.99 10.03
C LEU A 81 -10.11 27.49 10.29
N ILE A 82 -9.01 28.09 9.85
CA ILE A 82 -8.80 29.54 9.80
C ILE A 82 -8.69 29.99 8.34
N GLU A 83 -9.09 31.22 8.08
CA GLU A 83 -8.92 31.85 6.77
C GLU A 83 -7.44 32.21 6.54
N ASP A 84 -6.88 31.70 5.45
CA ASP A 84 -5.53 32.01 4.97
C ASP A 84 -5.49 31.92 3.44
N ILE A 85 -5.41 33.07 2.77
CA ILE A 85 -5.37 33.20 1.31
C ILE A 85 -4.13 32.48 0.71
N GLY A 86 -3.09 32.25 1.52
CA GLY A 86 -1.91 31.48 1.14
C GLY A 86 -2.19 29.98 0.95
N TYR A 87 -3.31 29.47 1.46
CA TYR A 87 -3.68 28.06 1.44
C TYR A 87 -4.71 27.71 0.35
N PRO A 88 -4.85 26.42 -0.04
CA PRO A 88 -5.89 25.99 -0.98
C PRO A 88 -7.29 26.32 -0.44
N TYR A 89 -8.18 26.80 -1.32
CA TYR A 89 -9.52 27.32 -0.96
C TYR A 89 -9.54 28.47 0.07
N GLY A 90 -8.38 29.07 0.38
CA GLY A 90 -8.30 30.09 1.42
C GLY A 90 -8.45 29.54 2.84
N PHE A 91 -8.37 28.22 3.06
CA PHE A 91 -8.52 27.60 4.37
C PHE A 91 -7.27 26.85 4.81
N LYS A 92 -6.88 27.09 6.06
CA LYS A 92 -5.79 26.39 6.74
C LYS A 92 -6.32 25.72 8.00
N THR A 93 -5.83 24.52 8.30
CA THR A 93 -6.10 23.89 9.60
C THR A 93 -5.55 24.72 10.76
N ASP A 94 -6.38 24.97 11.76
CA ASP A 94 -5.98 25.65 12.99
C ASP A 94 -5.19 24.69 13.91
N TYR A 95 -3.91 24.50 13.58
CA TYR A 95 -3.02 23.59 14.30
C TYR A 95 -2.86 23.96 15.79
N ASP A 96 -2.85 25.26 16.12
CA ASP A 96 -2.70 25.72 17.50
C ASP A 96 -3.95 25.40 18.32
N LYS A 97 -5.15 25.65 17.76
CA LYS A 97 -6.41 25.25 18.39
C LYS A 97 -6.52 23.75 18.58
N ILE A 98 -6.13 22.95 17.58
CA ILE A 98 -6.12 21.48 17.71
C ILE A 98 -5.19 21.04 18.87
N LEU A 99 -4.00 21.64 19.00
CA LEU A 99 -3.11 21.33 20.13
C LEU A 99 -3.74 21.68 21.48
N GLU A 100 -4.37 22.84 21.59
CA GLU A 100 -5.05 23.27 22.82
C GLU A 100 -6.21 22.32 23.19
N GLU A 101 -7.04 21.96 22.23
CA GLU A 101 -8.17 21.04 22.46
C GLU A 101 -7.71 19.62 22.82
N ILE A 102 -6.61 19.14 22.22
CA ILE A 102 -5.98 17.88 22.60
C ILE A 102 -5.49 17.94 24.05
N ASP A 103 -4.85 19.02 24.46
CA ASP A 103 -4.35 19.18 25.83
C ASP A 103 -5.47 19.15 26.87
N ASN A 104 -6.67 19.64 26.52
CA ASN A 104 -7.85 19.59 27.38
C ASN A 104 -8.49 18.20 27.49
N ILE A 105 -8.24 17.30 26.53
CA ILE A 105 -8.88 15.98 26.46
C ILE A 105 -7.94 14.80 26.64
N LYS A 106 -6.61 14.99 26.57
CA LYS A 106 -5.62 13.91 26.62
C LYS A 106 -5.66 13.01 27.86
N SER A 107 -6.26 13.49 28.96
CA SER A 107 -6.49 12.68 30.18
C SER A 107 -7.81 11.92 30.18
N LYS A 108 -8.71 12.24 29.24
CA LYS A 108 -10.07 11.67 29.12
C LYS A 108 -10.21 10.72 27.93
N ALA A 109 -9.41 10.90 26.88
CA ALA A 109 -9.41 10.07 25.67
C ALA A 109 -8.20 9.14 25.64
N SER A 110 -8.43 7.88 25.26
CA SER A 110 -7.38 6.86 25.12
C SER A 110 -6.79 6.85 23.71
N VAL A 111 -7.62 7.12 22.69
CA VAL A 111 -7.19 7.22 21.29
C VAL A 111 -7.61 8.56 20.72
N ILE A 112 -6.66 9.29 20.16
CA ILE A 112 -6.87 10.59 19.53
C ILE A 112 -6.49 10.48 18.06
N LEU A 113 -7.47 10.67 17.17
CA LEU A 113 -7.27 10.78 15.74
C LEU A 113 -7.16 12.26 15.36
N ILE A 114 -6.19 12.60 14.51
CA ILE A 114 -5.98 13.95 14.01
C ILE A 114 -5.91 13.90 12.49
N ASP A 115 -6.77 14.68 11.83
CA ASP A 115 -6.76 14.87 10.38
C ASP A 115 -6.28 16.27 10.03
N THR A 116 -5.08 16.37 9.45
CA THR A 116 -4.51 17.68 9.11
C THR A 116 -5.16 18.33 7.89
N GLY A 117 -5.81 17.56 7.00
CA GLY A 117 -6.63 18.03 5.87
C GLY A 117 -5.97 18.85 4.76
N ASP A 118 -4.93 19.64 5.05
CA ASP A 118 -4.39 20.65 4.15
C ASP A 118 -3.78 20.04 2.87
N LEU A 119 -3.13 18.88 2.99
CA LEU A 119 -2.62 18.14 1.83
C LEU A 119 -3.75 17.58 0.96
N SER A 120 -4.88 17.20 1.57
CA SER A 120 -6.08 16.75 0.84
C SER A 120 -6.69 17.89 0.04
N ARG A 121 -6.85 19.06 0.69
CA ARG A 121 -7.28 20.30 0.03
C ARG A 121 -6.34 20.67 -1.12
N LEU A 122 -5.02 20.65 -0.91
CA LEU A 122 -4.04 20.93 -1.96
C LEU A 122 -4.17 19.97 -3.15
N ASN A 123 -4.34 18.67 -2.89
CA ASN A 123 -4.50 17.65 -3.92
C ASN A 123 -5.78 17.89 -4.75
N SER A 124 -6.91 18.21 -4.12
CA SER A 124 -8.14 18.54 -4.85
C SER A 124 -8.03 19.82 -5.69
N TYR A 125 -7.22 20.78 -5.23
CA TYR A 125 -7.00 22.07 -5.89
C TYR A 125 -5.84 22.04 -6.92
N SER A 126 -5.12 20.91 -7.04
CA SER A 126 -3.82 20.85 -7.74
C SER A 126 -3.92 21.16 -9.23
N ASN A 127 -5.06 20.86 -9.86
CA ASN A 127 -5.32 21.13 -11.27
C ASN A 127 -5.36 22.63 -11.64
N PHE A 128 -5.57 23.51 -10.66
CA PHE A 128 -5.58 24.96 -10.86
C PHE A 128 -4.22 25.61 -10.61
N LEU A 129 -3.19 24.82 -10.28
CA LEU A 129 -1.86 25.31 -9.92
C LEU A 129 -0.82 24.96 -11.00
N SER A 130 0.11 25.89 -11.23
CA SER A 130 1.37 25.57 -11.88
C SER A 130 2.24 24.71 -10.95
N GLN A 131 3.21 23.98 -11.52
CA GLN A 131 4.07 23.09 -10.75
C GLN A 131 4.84 23.84 -9.65
N ASP A 132 5.42 25.00 -9.95
CA ASP A 132 6.17 25.79 -8.97
C ASP A 132 5.31 26.25 -7.78
N ILE A 133 4.06 26.64 -8.04
CA ILE A 133 3.12 27.07 -6.99
C ILE A 133 2.65 25.87 -6.18
N PHE A 134 2.40 24.73 -6.83
CA PHE A 134 2.07 23.49 -6.16
C PHE A 134 3.18 23.08 -5.18
N ASP A 135 4.44 23.06 -5.64
CA ASP A 135 5.59 22.67 -4.82
C ASP A 135 5.82 23.65 -3.66
N TYR A 136 5.67 24.95 -3.92
CA TYR A 136 5.71 25.98 -2.88
C TYR A 136 4.66 25.74 -1.78
N LYS A 137 3.38 25.61 -2.16
CA LYS A 137 2.28 25.38 -1.21
C LYS A 137 2.43 24.04 -0.49
N ARG A 138 2.86 22.98 -1.18
CA ARG A 138 3.12 21.68 -0.58
C ARG A 138 4.20 21.75 0.49
N ASN A 139 5.31 22.44 0.23
CA ASN A 139 6.39 22.59 1.20
C ASN A 139 5.98 23.47 2.38
N LEU A 140 5.16 24.49 2.16
CA LEU A 140 4.56 25.30 3.22
C LEU A 140 3.71 24.44 4.16
N ILE A 141 2.76 23.67 3.59
CA ILE A 141 1.87 22.79 4.35
C ILE A 141 2.67 21.73 5.12
N LEU A 142 3.65 21.09 4.48
CA LEU A 142 4.48 20.07 5.13
C LEU A 142 5.29 20.64 6.30
N LYS A 143 5.75 21.89 6.20
CA LYS A 143 6.46 22.57 7.29
C LYS A 143 5.54 22.84 8.47
N ASP A 144 4.30 23.26 8.23
CA ASP A 144 3.32 23.50 9.28
C ASP A 144 2.91 22.18 9.97
N ILE A 145 2.73 21.10 9.20
CA ILE A 145 2.50 19.74 9.74
C ILE A 145 3.70 19.26 10.58
N ASP A 146 4.93 19.45 10.09
CA ASP A 146 6.15 19.07 10.84
C ASP A 146 6.27 19.82 12.16
N GLN A 147 5.99 21.13 12.15
CA GLN A 147 5.96 21.96 13.36
C GLN A 147 4.87 21.49 14.35
N PHE A 148 3.67 21.20 13.85
CA PHE A 148 2.58 20.66 14.66
C PHE A 148 2.95 19.32 15.31
N ILE A 149 3.50 18.37 14.53
CA ILE A 149 3.97 17.07 15.04
C ILE A 149 5.08 17.27 16.08
N GLY A 150 6.02 18.18 15.82
CA GLY A 150 7.09 18.51 16.76
C GLY A 150 6.57 19.06 18.09
N ASN A 151 5.53 19.89 18.06
CA ASN A 151 4.85 20.40 19.25
C ASN A 151 4.07 19.30 19.98
N LEU A 152 3.32 18.48 19.25
CA LEU A 152 2.57 17.35 19.81
C LEU A 152 3.49 16.35 20.51
N VAL A 153 4.61 15.95 19.88
CA VAL A 153 5.55 14.98 20.46
C VAL A 153 6.13 15.48 21.79
N ARG A 154 6.30 16.79 21.98
CA ARG A 154 6.79 17.37 23.25
C ARG A 154 5.78 17.24 24.39
N THR A 155 4.49 17.06 24.10
CA THR A 155 3.45 16.90 25.14
C THR A 155 3.21 15.43 25.52
N LEU A 156 3.82 14.48 24.79
CA LEU A 156 3.63 13.04 24.97
C LEU A 156 4.73 12.39 25.82
N ASP A 157 4.34 11.46 26.69
CA ASP A 157 5.25 10.56 27.39
C ASP A 157 5.58 9.38 26.48
N LYS A 158 6.84 9.30 26.00
CA LYS A 158 7.30 8.27 25.06
C LYS A 158 7.07 6.85 25.57
N GLU A 159 7.19 6.59 26.86
CA GLU A 159 7.08 5.24 27.43
C GLU A 159 5.63 4.78 27.62
N LYS A 160 4.66 5.70 27.45
CA LYS A 160 3.24 5.47 27.66
C LYS A 160 2.37 5.81 26.46
N SER A 161 2.96 6.27 25.36
CA SER A 161 2.23 6.73 24.18
C SER A 161 2.69 5.96 22.94
N LEU A 162 1.78 5.82 21.97
CA LEU A 162 2.08 5.37 20.62
C LEU A 162 1.54 6.42 19.65
N LEU A 163 2.44 7.04 18.89
CA LEU A 163 2.11 7.94 17.80
C LEU A 163 2.28 7.21 16.46
N MET A 164 1.25 7.28 15.64
CA MET A 164 1.25 6.76 14.27
C MET A 164 0.98 7.92 13.31
N ILE A 165 1.93 8.22 12.43
CA ILE A 165 1.77 9.20 11.36
C ILE A 165 1.52 8.42 10.07
N LEU A 166 0.36 8.66 9.48
CA LEU A 166 -0.16 7.94 8.33
C LEU A 166 -0.45 8.93 7.20
N SER A 167 -0.28 8.48 5.95
CA SER A 167 -0.78 9.20 4.78
C SER A 167 -1.45 8.18 3.84
N PRO A 168 -2.62 7.63 4.23
CA PRO A 168 -3.19 6.42 3.62
C PRO A 168 -3.73 6.63 2.19
N ASN A 169 -3.68 7.85 1.67
CA ASN A 169 -4.11 8.18 0.31
C ASN A 169 -2.96 8.01 -0.68
N SER A 170 -3.30 7.78 -1.96
CA SER A 170 -2.29 7.75 -3.03
C SER A 170 -1.58 9.10 -3.12
N GLY A 171 -0.29 9.08 -3.44
CA GLY A 171 0.47 10.31 -3.68
C GLY A 171 -0.07 11.10 -4.89
N GLU A 172 0.26 12.38 -4.93
CA GLU A 172 -0.03 13.23 -6.10
C GLU A 172 0.83 12.79 -7.29
N GLU A 173 0.19 12.50 -8.43
CA GLU A 173 0.84 11.98 -9.65
C GLU A 173 1.93 12.92 -10.18
N ARG A 174 1.81 14.23 -9.94
CA ARG A 174 2.82 15.24 -10.31
C ARG A 174 4.16 15.04 -9.59
N ILE A 175 4.15 14.39 -8.41
CA ILE A 175 5.33 14.18 -7.58
C ILE A 175 5.86 12.75 -7.75
N ASP A 176 4.99 11.78 -7.46
CA ASP A 176 5.30 10.35 -7.55
C ASP A 176 3.97 9.60 -7.68
N ASP A 177 3.82 8.81 -8.74
CA ASP A 177 2.65 7.95 -8.98
C ASP A 177 2.67 6.66 -8.13
N ASN A 178 3.63 6.57 -7.22
CA ASN A 178 3.73 5.46 -6.28
C ASN A 178 2.52 5.43 -5.34
N LYS A 179 1.83 4.31 -5.35
CA LYS A 179 0.65 4.06 -4.52
C LYS A 179 0.99 3.59 -3.11
N LEU A 180 2.26 3.34 -2.80
CA LEU A 180 2.70 3.03 -1.44
C LEU A 180 2.75 4.31 -0.59
N SER A 181 2.04 4.29 0.54
CA SER A 181 2.04 5.38 1.52
C SER A 181 3.08 5.17 2.62
N PRO A 182 3.70 6.25 3.13
CA PRO A 182 4.55 6.15 4.31
C PRO A 182 3.72 5.91 5.59
N ILE A 183 4.34 5.19 6.53
CA ILE A 183 3.93 5.09 7.92
C ILE A 183 5.14 5.37 8.80
N ILE A 184 4.97 6.22 9.82
CA ILE A 184 5.98 6.49 10.83
C ILE A 184 5.39 6.16 12.20
N LEU A 185 6.12 5.36 12.97
CA LEU A 185 5.76 4.99 14.33
C LEU A 185 6.74 5.63 15.31
N TRP A 186 6.23 6.08 16.45
CA TRP A 186 7.02 6.61 17.54
C TRP A 186 6.35 6.27 18.88
N GLY A 187 7.15 5.97 19.91
CA GLY A 187 6.62 5.76 21.27
C GLY A 187 7.06 4.43 21.89
N LYS A 188 6.21 3.91 22.78
CA LYS A 188 6.42 2.69 23.57
C LYS A 188 6.73 1.50 22.67
N ASP A 189 7.77 0.75 23.02
CA ASP A 189 8.20 -0.48 22.32
C ASP A 189 8.55 -0.31 20.83
N ILE A 190 8.62 0.93 20.32
CA ILE A 190 9.02 1.22 18.94
C ILE A 190 10.53 1.39 18.86
N LYS A 191 11.17 0.47 18.13
CA LYS A 191 12.60 0.47 17.86
C LYS A 191 12.93 1.22 16.57
N LYS A 192 14.12 1.84 16.53
CA LYS A 192 14.63 2.52 15.34
C LYS A 192 14.90 1.50 14.23
N GLY A 193 14.18 1.60 13.12
CA GLY A 193 14.40 0.72 11.97
C GLY A 193 13.23 0.73 11.00
N ILE A 194 12.69 -0.45 10.68
CA ILE A 194 11.59 -0.65 9.73
C ILE A 194 10.38 -1.31 10.39
N THR A 195 9.22 -1.19 9.77
CA THR A 195 7.98 -1.86 10.20
C THR A 195 7.81 -3.22 9.50
N THR A 196 7.10 -4.14 10.15
CA THR A 196 6.66 -5.41 9.58
C THR A 196 5.34 -5.84 10.22
N SER A 197 4.59 -6.71 9.56
CA SER A 197 3.43 -7.37 10.16
C SER A 197 3.30 -8.79 9.63
N SER A 198 2.61 -9.64 10.39
CA SER A 198 2.27 -11.00 9.94
C SER A 198 1.24 -11.02 8.81
N THR A 199 0.52 -9.91 8.59
CA THR A 199 -0.42 -9.76 7.47
C THR A 199 0.31 -9.75 6.13
N THR A 200 1.42 -9.00 6.04
CA THR A 200 2.20 -8.93 4.81
C THR A 200 3.29 -9.98 4.75
N ASN A 201 3.85 -10.37 5.92
CA ASN A 201 5.09 -11.15 6.04
C ASN A 201 6.25 -10.54 5.24
N ARG A 202 6.30 -9.21 5.14
CA ARG A 202 7.33 -8.49 4.39
C ARG A 202 7.96 -7.39 5.25
N GLU A 203 9.27 -7.49 5.45
CA GLU A 203 10.07 -6.41 6.01
C GLU A 203 9.87 -5.09 5.24
N GLY A 204 9.49 -4.04 5.96
CA GLY A 204 9.30 -2.68 5.44
C GLY A 204 7.94 -2.45 4.79
N ILE A 205 7.00 -3.40 4.88
CA ILE A 205 5.66 -3.28 4.29
C ILE A 205 4.64 -3.75 5.32
N VAL A 206 3.63 -2.92 5.55
CA VAL A 206 2.47 -3.24 6.39
C VAL A 206 1.19 -2.95 5.61
N SER A 207 0.08 -3.53 6.03
CA SER A 207 -1.24 -3.25 5.48
C SER A 207 -1.94 -2.17 6.30
N ASN A 208 -2.86 -1.42 5.69
CA ASN A 208 -3.78 -0.56 6.43
C ASN A 208 -4.65 -1.35 7.41
N LEU A 209 -4.88 -2.64 7.15
CA LEU A 209 -5.58 -3.56 8.05
C LEU A 209 -4.85 -3.74 9.39
N ASP A 210 -3.55 -3.46 9.44
CA ASP A 210 -2.71 -3.65 10.62
C ASP A 210 -2.84 -2.52 11.64
N ILE A 211 -3.42 -1.37 11.25
CA ILE A 211 -3.55 -0.19 12.11
C ILE A 211 -4.42 -0.51 13.33
N ALA A 212 -5.64 -1.02 13.12
CA ALA A 212 -6.58 -1.28 14.21
C ALA A 212 -6.06 -2.34 15.22
N PRO A 213 -5.55 -3.52 14.78
CA PRO A 213 -4.91 -4.47 15.68
C PRO A 213 -3.69 -3.93 16.43
N THR A 214 -2.95 -2.97 15.83
CA THR A 214 -1.84 -2.32 16.53
C THR A 214 -2.33 -1.48 17.70
N VAL A 215 -3.43 -0.73 17.51
CA VAL A 215 -4.06 0.06 18.57
C VAL A 215 -4.60 -0.85 19.68
N THR A 216 -5.34 -1.91 19.34
CA THR A 216 -5.88 -2.82 20.36
C THR A 216 -4.77 -3.56 21.11
N SER A 217 -3.72 -3.99 20.40
CA SER A 217 -2.55 -4.62 21.02
C SER A 217 -1.82 -3.68 21.98
N PHE A 218 -1.78 -2.38 21.70
CA PHE A 218 -1.16 -1.39 22.60
C PHE A 218 -1.90 -1.31 23.95
N PHE A 219 -3.23 -1.43 23.93
CA PHE A 219 -4.06 -1.46 25.15
C PHE A 219 -4.24 -2.86 25.76
N ASN A 220 -3.67 -3.90 25.13
CA ASN A 220 -3.89 -5.30 25.49
C ASN A 220 -5.38 -5.70 25.50
N ILE A 221 -6.16 -5.21 24.54
CA ILE A 221 -7.58 -5.53 24.36
C ILE A 221 -7.79 -6.42 23.13
N SER A 222 -9.00 -6.98 22.99
CA SER A 222 -9.32 -7.91 21.90
C SER A 222 -9.23 -7.24 20.52
N SER A 223 -8.63 -7.94 19.56
CA SER A 223 -8.61 -7.59 18.14
C SER A 223 -9.66 -8.37 17.34
N GLU A 224 -10.72 -8.85 17.99
CA GLU A 224 -11.82 -9.53 17.32
C GLU A 224 -12.42 -8.68 16.20
N ASN A 225 -12.90 -9.35 15.14
CA ASN A 225 -13.49 -8.72 13.96
C ASN A 225 -12.54 -7.79 13.17
N MET A 226 -11.22 -7.94 13.36
CA MET A 226 -10.19 -7.26 12.58
C MET A 226 -9.36 -8.27 11.80
N SER A 227 -9.12 -8.02 10.50
CA SER A 227 -8.42 -8.97 9.63
C SER A 227 -6.90 -8.84 9.60
N GLY A 228 -6.35 -7.73 10.09
CA GLY A 228 -4.91 -7.46 10.11
C GLY A 228 -4.21 -8.03 11.35
N ASN A 229 -2.93 -7.68 11.50
CA ASN A 229 -2.09 -8.10 12.62
C ASN A 229 -1.29 -6.92 13.16
N PRO A 230 -0.96 -6.87 14.46
CA PRO A 230 -0.21 -5.77 15.04
C PRO A 230 1.13 -5.54 14.33
N ILE A 231 1.43 -4.27 14.06
CA ILE A 231 2.68 -3.83 13.47
C ILE A 231 3.80 -3.98 14.50
N LYS A 232 4.94 -4.48 14.04
CA LYS A 232 6.17 -4.62 14.85
C LYS A 232 7.30 -3.82 14.22
N SER A 233 8.18 -3.28 15.06
CA SER A 233 9.42 -2.64 14.61
C SER A 233 10.58 -3.64 14.61
N ILE A 234 11.36 -3.65 13.53
CA ILE A 234 12.63 -4.39 13.41
C ILE A 234 13.76 -3.37 13.34
N GLU A 235 14.78 -3.55 14.18
CA GLU A 235 16.00 -2.74 14.11
C GLU A 235 16.71 -2.95 12.77
N LYS A 236 17.00 -1.85 12.08
CA LYS A 236 17.69 -1.89 10.79
C LYS A 236 18.50 -0.63 10.56
N ASN A 237 19.78 -0.82 10.28
CA ASN A 237 20.66 0.26 9.85
C ASN A 237 20.24 0.73 8.45
N GLU A 238 20.37 2.03 8.20
CA GLU A 238 19.97 2.66 6.93
C GLU A 238 18.52 2.35 6.51
N ALA A 239 17.60 2.25 7.49
CA ALA A 239 16.19 1.92 7.26
C ALA A 239 15.55 2.76 6.14
N LEU A 240 15.80 4.06 6.08
CA LEU A 240 15.25 4.93 5.04
C LEU A 240 15.73 4.55 3.63
N ASN A 241 17.02 4.21 3.48
CA ASN A 241 17.57 3.77 2.19
C ASN A 241 16.96 2.43 1.77
N TYR A 242 16.78 1.52 2.73
CA TYR A 242 16.11 0.24 2.50
C TYR A 242 14.65 0.45 2.05
N ILE A 243 13.87 1.26 2.77
CA ILE A 243 12.47 1.56 2.44
C ILE A 243 12.35 2.24 1.06
N LYS A 244 13.21 3.21 0.75
CA LYS A 244 13.25 3.84 -0.59
C LYS A 244 13.57 2.82 -1.68
N SER A 245 14.52 1.91 -1.45
CA SER A 245 14.89 0.87 -2.40
C SER A 245 13.75 -0.10 -2.68
N ILE A 246 13.12 -0.66 -1.63
CA ILE A 246 12.00 -1.60 -1.83
C ILE A 246 10.80 -0.89 -2.48
N SER A 247 10.51 0.35 -2.08
CA SER A 247 9.38 1.12 -2.60
C SER A 247 9.54 1.38 -4.11
N ARG A 248 10.73 1.79 -4.57
CA ARG A 248 11.02 1.99 -6.00
C ARG A 248 10.94 0.71 -6.82
N ARG A 249 11.41 -0.42 -6.27
CA ARG A 249 11.33 -1.73 -6.94
C ARG A 249 9.89 -2.19 -7.09
N ILE A 250 9.09 -2.09 -6.02
CA ILE A 250 7.66 -2.44 -6.04
C ILE A 250 6.91 -1.57 -7.03
N ASN A 251 7.10 -0.25 -6.98
CA ASN A 251 6.45 0.68 -7.90
C ASN A 251 6.82 0.35 -9.35
N THR A 252 8.11 0.12 -9.63
CA THR A 252 8.57 -0.27 -10.97
C THR A 252 7.90 -1.54 -11.46
N THR A 253 7.89 -2.61 -10.64
CA THR A 253 7.26 -3.88 -10.98
C THR A 253 5.76 -3.70 -11.21
N SER A 254 5.05 -2.98 -10.34
CA SER A 254 3.62 -2.72 -10.46
C SER A 254 3.25 -2.01 -11.77
N LYS A 255 4.04 -1.00 -12.18
CA LYS A 255 3.83 -0.28 -13.46
C LYS A 255 3.97 -1.16 -14.69
N VAL A 256 4.98 -2.03 -14.73
CA VAL A 256 5.23 -2.88 -15.91
C VAL A 256 4.35 -4.12 -15.91
N ARG A 257 3.89 -4.56 -14.73
CA ARG A 257 3.22 -5.85 -14.51
C ARG A 257 2.08 -6.09 -15.48
N SER A 258 1.06 -5.24 -15.44
CA SER A 258 -0.18 -5.45 -16.21
C SER A 258 0.10 -5.55 -17.72
N LYS A 259 0.91 -4.64 -18.25
CA LYS A 259 1.27 -4.65 -19.68
C LYS A 259 2.13 -5.86 -20.05
N THR A 260 3.11 -6.23 -19.23
CA THR A 260 3.96 -7.40 -19.48
C THR A 260 3.16 -8.69 -19.46
N LEU A 261 2.27 -8.88 -18.48
CA LEU A 261 1.41 -10.06 -18.39
C LEU A 261 0.39 -10.13 -19.54
N LEU A 262 -0.21 -9.00 -19.91
CA LEU A 262 -1.13 -8.92 -21.05
C LEU A 262 -0.42 -9.33 -22.35
N ILE A 263 0.74 -8.73 -22.65
CA ILE A 263 1.50 -9.03 -23.86
C ILE A 263 1.94 -10.50 -23.86
N TYR A 264 2.43 -11.00 -22.73
CA TYR A 264 2.79 -12.41 -22.59
C TYR A 264 1.61 -13.34 -22.83
N GLY A 265 0.44 -13.04 -22.25
CA GLY A 265 -0.79 -13.81 -22.43
C GLY A 265 -1.25 -13.84 -23.88
N ILE A 266 -1.29 -12.69 -24.56
CA ILE A 266 -1.67 -12.59 -25.98
C ILE A 266 -0.71 -13.41 -26.85
N ILE A 267 0.60 -13.25 -26.67
CA ILE A 267 1.61 -13.99 -27.44
C ILE A 267 1.47 -15.51 -27.19
N SER A 268 1.24 -15.91 -25.94
CA SER A 268 1.03 -17.32 -25.57
C SER A 268 -0.20 -17.90 -26.26
N ILE A 269 -1.33 -17.17 -26.26
CA ILE A 269 -2.57 -17.59 -26.93
C ILE A 269 -2.34 -17.72 -28.44
N ILE A 270 -1.69 -16.75 -29.09
CA ILE A 270 -1.42 -16.79 -30.53
C ILE A 270 -0.58 -18.02 -30.89
N ILE A 271 0.54 -18.24 -30.18
CA ILE A 271 1.43 -19.38 -30.45
C ILE A 271 0.71 -20.71 -30.19
N MET A 272 -0.04 -20.82 -29.10
CA MET A 272 -0.84 -22.02 -28.80
C MET A 272 -1.90 -22.26 -29.89
N MET A 273 -2.64 -21.24 -30.30
CA MET A 273 -3.65 -21.33 -31.35
C MET A 273 -3.03 -21.74 -32.68
N MET A 274 -1.90 -21.15 -33.07
CA MET A 274 -1.16 -21.56 -34.27
C MET A 274 -0.71 -23.03 -34.20
N THR A 275 -0.25 -23.48 -33.03
CA THR A 275 0.20 -24.86 -32.81
C THR A 275 -0.97 -25.85 -32.92
N VAL A 276 -2.11 -25.53 -32.31
CA VAL A 276 -3.33 -26.35 -32.37
C VAL A 276 -3.90 -26.37 -33.79
N LEU A 277 -3.96 -25.23 -34.49
CA LEU A 277 -4.44 -25.16 -35.87
C LEU A 277 -3.55 -25.98 -36.82
N ALA A 278 -2.23 -25.89 -36.67
CA ALA A 278 -1.29 -26.67 -37.48
C ALA A 278 -1.50 -28.18 -37.28
N PHE A 279 -1.77 -28.60 -36.05
CA PHE A 279 -2.09 -29.99 -35.71
C PHE A 279 -3.45 -30.43 -36.29
N LEU A 280 -4.52 -29.65 -36.07
CA LEU A 280 -5.88 -29.99 -36.53
C LEU A 280 -6.00 -30.02 -38.06
N LEU A 281 -5.31 -29.11 -38.75
CA LEU A 281 -5.32 -29.03 -40.21
C LEU A 281 -4.33 -30.01 -40.86
N ASN A 282 -3.64 -30.85 -40.07
CA ASN A 282 -2.62 -31.79 -40.53
C ASN A 282 -1.59 -31.14 -41.48
N ILE A 283 -1.22 -29.89 -41.18
CA ILE A 283 -0.28 -29.14 -42.02
C ILE A 283 1.06 -29.87 -41.98
N LYS A 284 1.60 -30.22 -43.14
CA LYS A 284 2.95 -30.78 -43.23
C LYS A 284 3.95 -29.69 -42.86
N ILE A 285 4.43 -29.76 -41.62
CA ILE A 285 5.44 -28.85 -41.09
C ILE A 285 6.79 -29.24 -41.68
N ASP A 286 7.39 -28.36 -42.47
CA ASP A 286 8.76 -28.55 -42.93
C ASP A 286 9.75 -28.40 -41.76
N ASN A 287 10.99 -28.86 -41.93
CA ASN A 287 11.99 -28.83 -40.86
C ASN A 287 12.32 -27.40 -40.39
N ARG A 288 12.09 -26.37 -41.20
CA ARG A 288 12.37 -24.96 -40.83
C ARG A 288 11.25 -24.38 -39.96
N ILE A 289 10.00 -24.55 -40.36
CA ILE A 289 8.81 -24.12 -39.62
C ILE A 289 8.74 -24.88 -38.29
N GLY A 290 9.02 -26.19 -38.28
CA GLY A 290 9.04 -26.98 -37.04
C GLY A 290 10.11 -26.50 -36.06
N LYS A 291 11.30 -26.13 -36.56
CA LYS A 291 12.36 -25.53 -35.73
C LYS A 291 11.94 -24.16 -35.18
N LEU A 292 11.25 -23.34 -35.96
CA LEU A 292 10.72 -22.05 -35.51
C LEU A 292 9.67 -22.22 -34.41
N PHE A 293 8.68 -23.09 -34.60
CA PHE A 293 7.66 -23.38 -33.57
C PHE A 293 8.29 -23.90 -32.28
N ARG A 294 9.28 -24.79 -32.38
CA ARG A 294 10.01 -25.27 -31.20
C ARG A 294 10.71 -24.12 -30.45
N ILE A 295 11.37 -23.21 -31.15
CA ILE A 295 12.01 -22.04 -30.53
C ILE A 295 10.97 -21.13 -29.88
N LEU A 296 9.83 -20.87 -30.54
CA LEU A 296 8.74 -20.06 -30.00
C LEU A 296 8.14 -20.67 -28.73
N LEU A 297 7.89 -21.98 -28.72
CA LEU A 297 7.41 -22.68 -27.53
C LEU A 297 8.43 -22.64 -26.40
N LEU A 298 9.72 -22.89 -26.69
CA LEU A 298 10.77 -22.78 -25.67
C LEU A 298 10.86 -21.36 -25.11
N LEU A 299 10.72 -20.32 -25.94
CA LEU A 299 10.65 -18.93 -25.47
C LEU A 299 9.48 -18.70 -24.50
N LEU A 300 8.29 -19.24 -24.77
CA LEU A 300 7.16 -19.14 -23.86
C LEU A 300 7.45 -19.75 -22.48
N TYR A 301 8.15 -20.88 -22.43
CA TYR A 301 8.59 -21.52 -21.19
C TYR A 301 9.75 -20.78 -20.50
N GLY A 302 10.61 -20.12 -21.28
CA GLY A 302 11.74 -19.36 -20.77
C GLY A 302 11.34 -18.05 -20.10
N ILE A 303 10.27 -17.39 -20.57
CA ILE A 303 9.85 -16.09 -20.05
C ILE A 303 9.55 -16.12 -18.55
N PRO A 304 8.79 -17.08 -17.99
CA PRO A 304 8.58 -17.17 -16.55
C PRO A 304 9.87 -17.25 -15.72
N ILE A 305 10.86 -18.02 -16.19
CA ILE A 305 12.17 -18.12 -15.54
C ILE A 305 12.91 -16.77 -15.61
N ILE A 306 12.92 -16.13 -16.78
CA ILE A 306 13.58 -14.83 -16.98
C ILE A 306 12.97 -13.77 -16.06
N LEU A 307 11.64 -13.69 -16.00
CA LEU A 307 10.93 -12.74 -15.15
C LEU A 307 11.12 -13.03 -13.66
N THR A 308 11.24 -14.30 -13.26
CA THR A 308 11.46 -14.69 -11.86
C THR A 308 12.90 -14.49 -11.41
N LEU A 309 13.89 -14.78 -12.26
CA LEU A 309 15.30 -14.54 -11.93
C LEU A 309 15.66 -13.05 -12.04
N GLY A 310 14.96 -12.31 -12.90
CA GLY A 310 15.12 -10.87 -13.05
C GLY A 310 14.90 -10.11 -11.74
N SER A 311 14.02 -10.59 -10.86
CA SER A 311 13.75 -9.95 -9.57
C SER A 311 14.84 -10.09 -8.51
N ILE A 312 15.86 -10.93 -8.75
CA ILE A 312 17.06 -10.98 -7.90
C ILE A 312 17.82 -9.64 -8.01
N PHE A 313 17.79 -9.02 -9.19
CA PHE A 313 18.47 -7.75 -9.42
C PHE A 313 17.67 -6.56 -8.86
N THR A 314 18.40 -5.49 -8.53
CA THR A 314 17.83 -4.23 -8.01
C THR A 314 17.27 -3.37 -9.15
N ILE A 315 16.20 -3.86 -9.77
CA ILE A 315 15.47 -3.15 -10.83
C ILE A 315 14.56 -2.09 -10.20
N ASP A 316 14.99 -0.83 -10.25
CA ASP A 316 14.36 0.33 -9.61
C ASP A 316 13.87 1.39 -10.62
N SER A 317 13.83 1.04 -11.91
CA SER A 317 13.28 1.86 -12.98
C SER A 317 12.77 1.02 -14.15
N VAL A 318 11.78 1.54 -14.88
CA VAL A 318 11.19 0.89 -16.06
C VAL A 318 12.23 0.64 -17.15
N SER A 319 13.16 1.58 -17.37
CA SER A 319 14.23 1.42 -18.36
C SER A 319 15.17 0.28 -17.99
N LYS A 320 15.55 0.15 -16.71
CA LYS A 320 16.38 -0.97 -16.23
C LYS A 320 15.64 -2.31 -16.38
N PHE A 321 14.34 -2.33 -16.15
CA PHE A 321 13.51 -3.51 -16.39
C PHE A 321 13.63 -3.98 -17.84
N PHE A 322 13.36 -3.10 -18.83
CA PHE A 322 13.45 -3.51 -20.25
C PHE A 322 14.87 -3.87 -20.70
N ILE A 323 15.89 -3.14 -20.25
CA ILE A 323 17.29 -3.47 -20.56
C ILE A 323 17.64 -4.85 -20.01
N SER A 324 17.32 -5.14 -18.75
CA SER A 324 17.56 -6.46 -18.14
C SER A 324 16.79 -7.57 -18.85
N LEU A 325 15.54 -7.31 -19.26
CA LEU A 325 14.73 -8.26 -20.01
C LEU A 325 15.32 -8.59 -21.38
N ILE A 326 15.77 -7.58 -22.13
CA ILE A 326 16.40 -7.76 -23.45
C ILE A 326 17.72 -8.55 -23.32
N ILE A 327 18.55 -8.21 -22.33
CA ILE A 327 19.81 -8.92 -22.06
C ILE A 327 19.53 -10.38 -21.71
N ALA A 328 18.58 -10.63 -20.80
CA ALA A 328 18.22 -11.98 -20.38
C ALA A 328 17.63 -12.81 -21.53
N LEU A 329 16.77 -12.23 -22.36
CA LEU A 329 16.25 -12.87 -23.57
C LEU A 329 17.37 -13.18 -24.57
N GLY A 330 18.31 -12.26 -24.78
CA GLY A 330 19.47 -12.48 -25.66
C GLY A 330 20.36 -13.63 -25.19
N ILE A 331 20.66 -13.70 -23.89
CA ILE A 331 21.40 -14.81 -23.27
C ILE A 331 20.63 -16.12 -23.45
N TYR A 332 19.33 -16.11 -23.15
CA TYR A 332 18.46 -17.29 -23.25
C TYR A 332 18.39 -17.83 -24.69
N ILE A 333 18.18 -16.95 -25.68
CA ILE A 333 18.17 -17.33 -27.11
C ILE A 333 19.54 -17.88 -27.55
N SER A 334 20.64 -17.27 -27.10
CA SER A 334 21.99 -17.75 -27.40
C SER A 334 22.22 -19.17 -26.87
N LEU A 335 21.79 -19.44 -25.64
CA LEU A 335 21.85 -20.77 -25.03
C LEU A 335 20.99 -21.79 -25.79
N LEU A 336 19.77 -21.41 -26.19
CA LEU A 336 18.89 -22.26 -27.01
C LEU A 336 19.43 -22.56 -28.41
N LYS A 337 20.20 -21.64 -29.00
CA LYS A 337 20.84 -21.90 -30.30
C LYS A 337 22.01 -22.87 -30.17
N LYS A 338 22.81 -22.75 -29.10
CA LYS A 338 23.99 -23.58 -28.85
C LYS A 338 23.61 -25.00 -28.44
N HIS A 339 22.63 -25.13 -27.56
CA HIS A 339 22.10 -26.39 -27.11
C HIS A 339 20.67 -26.45 -27.67
N ASN A 340 20.39 -27.30 -28.67
CA ASN A 340 19.04 -27.44 -29.26
C ASN A 340 18.57 -28.91 -29.25
N ASP A 341 18.74 -29.58 -28.12
CA ASP A 341 18.35 -30.97 -27.91
C ASP A 341 17.05 -31.06 -27.08
N ASN A 342 16.30 -32.15 -27.24
CA ASN A 342 15.02 -32.40 -26.55
C ASN A 342 15.19 -32.40 -25.01
N ARG A 343 16.40 -32.70 -24.53
CA ARG A 343 16.77 -32.65 -23.11
C ARG A 343 16.67 -31.26 -22.47
N ILE A 344 16.64 -30.20 -23.29
CA ILE A 344 16.64 -28.82 -22.80
C ILE A 344 15.29 -28.43 -22.23
N MET A 345 14.22 -28.95 -22.80
CA MET A 345 12.89 -28.73 -22.23
C MET A 345 12.83 -29.31 -20.81
N LEU A 346 13.31 -30.55 -20.63
CA LEU A 346 13.41 -31.18 -19.30
C LEU A 346 14.29 -30.36 -18.36
N PHE A 347 15.44 -29.86 -18.83
CA PHE A 347 16.35 -29.05 -18.02
C PHE A 347 15.73 -27.72 -17.57
N ILE A 348 15.04 -27.02 -18.48
CA ILE A 348 14.35 -25.75 -18.20
C ILE A 348 13.23 -25.97 -17.18
N SER A 349 12.39 -27.00 -17.37
CA SER A 349 11.33 -27.34 -16.42
C SER A 349 11.88 -27.69 -15.04
N PHE A 350 12.98 -28.45 -15.00
CA PHE A 350 13.67 -28.80 -13.75
C PHE A 350 14.22 -27.56 -13.06
N ILE A 351 14.92 -26.67 -13.78
CA ILE A 351 15.40 -25.40 -13.23
C ILE A 351 14.26 -24.58 -12.63
N PHE A 352 13.15 -24.42 -13.37
CA PHE A 352 12.02 -23.63 -12.89
C PHE A 352 11.41 -24.21 -11.62
N PHE A 353 11.23 -25.53 -11.58
CA PHE A 353 10.76 -26.24 -10.39
C PHE A 353 11.67 -26.00 -9.17
N PHE A 354 13.00 -26.10 -9.36
CA PHE A 354 13.95 -25.83 -8.27
C PHE A 354 13.95 -24.36 -7.84
N ILE A 355 13.80 -23.41 -8.78
CA ILE A 355 13.67 -21.99 -8.45
C ILE A 355 12.47 -21.76 -7.54
N ILE A 356 11.31 -22.37 -7.85
CA ILE A 356 10.11 -22.24 -7.01
C ILE A 356 10.33 -22.85 -5.63
N ILE A 357 10.93 -24.05 -5.54
CA ILE A 357 11.21 -24.68 -4.25
C ILE A 357 12.16 -23.82 -3.41
N PHE A 358 13.25 -23.34 -3.99
CA PHE A 358 14.20 -22.48 -3.27
C PHE A 358 13.57 -21.15 -2.88
N ASP A 359 12.72 -20.58 -3.73
CA ASP A 359 11.99 -19.36 -3.40
C ASP A 359 11.05 -19.57 -2.20
N LEU A 360 10.32 -20.68 -2.16
CA LEU A 360 9.46 -21.03 -1.01
C LEU A 360 10.26 -21.24 0.28
N LEU A 361 11.39 -21.94 0.22
CA LEU A 361 12.28 -22.14 1.37
C LEU A 361 12.89 -20.81 1.87
N LEU A 362 13.05 -19.83 0.99
CA LEU A 362 13.55 -18.50 1.30
C LEU A 362 12.43 -17.47 1.51
N ASN A 363 11.20 -17.90 1.80
CA ASN A 363 10.03 -17.04 2.04
C ASN A 363 9.78 -16.01 0.92
N GLY A 364 9.93 -16.41 -0.34
CA GLY A 364 9.67 -15.58 -1.51
C GLY A 364 10.79 -14.61 -1.87
N ALA A 365 12.01 -14.80 -1.35
CA ALA A 365 13.12 -13.85 -1.53
C ALA A 365 13.47 -13.59 -3.02
N ILE A 366 13.32 -14.58 -3.89
CA ILE A 366 13.65 -14.51 -5.31
C ILE A 366 12.50 -13.85 -6.06
N ALA A 367 11.28 -14.37 -5.91
CA ALA A 367 10.13 -13.98 -6.71
C ALA A 367 9.52 -12.64 -6.31
N ARG A 368 9.72 -12.13 -5.09
CA ARG A 368 8.92 -11.02 -4.53
C ARG A 368 8.83 -9.72 -5.34
N PHE A 369 9.79 -9.45 -6.22
CA PHE A 369 9.78 -8.27 -7.11
C PHE A 369 9.52 -8.65 -8.58
N SER A 370 9.15 -9.89 -8.84
CA SER A 370 8.81 -10.38 -10.17
C SER A 370 7.43 -9.91 -10.57
N VAL A 371 7.28 -9.66 -11.87
CA VAL A 371 5.99 -9.40 -12.51
C VAL A 371 5.01 -10.57 -12.34
N LEU A 372 5.50 -11.79 -12.06
CA LEU A 372 4.66 -12.97 -11.86
C LEU A 372 4.30 -13.22 -10.38
N SER A 373 4.92 -12.50 -9.43
CA SER A 373 4.66 -12.68 -7.99
C SER A 373 3.53 -11.78 -7.51
N HIS A 374 3.37 -11.53 -6.21
CA HIS A 374 2.29 -10.67 -5.70
C HIS A 374 2.63 -9.19 -5.73
N ASP A 375 1.63 -8.37 -6.04
CA ASP A 375 1.73 -6.91 -5.93
C ASP A 375 1.17 -6.41 -4.59
N PRO A 376 2.03 -5.94 -3.66
CA PRO A 376 1.59 -5.42 -2.37
C PRO A 376 0.83 -4.10 -2.48
N ILE A 377 0.89 -3.39 -3.62
CA ILE A 377 0.07 -2.20 -3.87
C ILE A 377 -1.41 -2.57 -4.05
N ILE A 378 -1.68 -3.69 -4.74
CA ILE A 378 -3.05 -4.16 -4.98
C ILE A 378 -3.61 -4.85 -3.74
N GLY A 379 -2.75 -5.54 -2.97
CA GLY A 379 -3.13 -6.17 -1.71
C GLY A 379 -4.00 -7.43 -1.85
N ALA A 380 -4.08 -8.03 -3.06
CA ALA A 380 -4.83 -9.28 -3.27
C ALA A 380 -4.21 -10.48 -2.52
N ARG A 381 -2.88 -10.52 -2.43
CA ARG A 381 -2.09 -11.46 -1.61
C ARG A 381 -0.72 -10.81 -1.31
N TYR A 382 -0.10 -11.15 -0.20
CA TYR A 382 1.21 -10.60 0.17
C TYR A 382 2.37 -11.61 0.12
N PHE A 383 2.12 -12.91 0.26
CA PHE A 383 3.15 -13.95 0.29
C PHE A 383 2.67 -15.28 -0.32
N GLY A 384 3.57 -16.25 -0.46
CA GLY A 384 3.32 -17.53 -1.13
C GLY A 384 3.56 -17.47 -2.65
N ILE A 385 3.10 -18.48 -3.39
CA ILE A 385 3.25 -18.55 -4.86
C ILE A 385 2.33 -17.51 -5.52
N GLY A 386 2.89 -16.75 -6.48
CA GLY A 386 2.19 -15.79 -7.34
C GLY A 386 0.95 -16.40 -8.00
N ASN A 387 -0.11 -15.62 -8.24
CA ASN A 387 -1.27 -16.16 -8.98
C ASN A 387 -0.93 -16.44 -10.45
N GLU A 388 0.11 -15.78 -10.97
CA GLU A 388 0.55 -15.83 -12.35
C GLU A 388 1.80 -16.69 -12.56
N MET A 389 2.36 -17.28 -11.49
CA MET A 389 3.40 -18.31 -11.53
C MET A 389 2.77 -19.70 -11.60
#